data_AF-A0A7W1JAQ3-F1
#
_entry.id   AF-A0A7W1JAQ3-F1
#
_cell.length_a   1.000
_cell.length_b   1.000
_cell.length_c   1.000
_cell.angle_alpha   90.00
_cell.angle_beta   90.00
_cell.angle_gamma   90.00
#
_symmetry.space_group_name_H-M   'P 1'
#
loop_
_entity.id
_entity.type
_entity.pdbx_description
1 polymer ?
#
loop_
_entity_poly.entity_id
_entity_poly.type
_entity_poly.pdbx_seq_one_letter_code
_entity_poly.pdbx_strand_id
1 'polypeptide(L)'
;MGALVALASVLTAFLLVSIRGFPRGSALLGAVSVVSAAVFLALVAFVHPSGDDYDFALALRGGGPWSVVSQFYHQWSGRFSAILVTSVVTSLHPLAWACRSALIAVVVIEAAALAAIIRVGSARSVSRAQAAWVALVVMCVCAGSMPSTAEGLYWMSAVLGYGLGFAVLL
;
A
#
# COMPACT_ATOMS: atom_id res chain seq x y z
N MET A 1 11.92 4.95 -18.41
CA MET A 1 13.00 3.94 -18.43
C MET A 1 14.03 4.12 -17.31
N GLY A 2 14.47 5.33 -16.94
CA GLY A 2 15.51 5.54 -15.92
C GLY A 2 15.20 4.99 -14.51
N ALA A 3 13.97 5.15 -14.02
CA ALA A 3 13.59 4.69 -12.68
C ALA A 3 13.57 3.15 -12.53
N LEU A 4 13.16 2.42 -13.57
CA LEU A 4 13.15 0.95 -13.58
C LEU A 4 14.57 0.37 -13.61
N VAL A 5 15.49 1.01 -14.33
CA VAL A 5 16.90 0.61 -14.36
C VAL A 5 17.57 0.92 -13.02
N ALA A 6 17.23 2.04 -12.38
CA ALA A 6 17.72 2.37 -11.05
C ALA A 6 17.20 1.39 -9.99
N LEU A 7 15.92 1.03 -10.04
CA LEU A 7 15.31 0.07 -9.11
C LEU A 7 15.90 -1.33 -9.28
N ALA A 8 16.07 -1.79 -10.53
CA ALA A 8 16.72 -3.06 -10.83
C ALA A 8 18.17 -3.06 -10.35
N SER A 9 18.91 -1.98 -10.55
CA SER A 9 20.31 -1.85 -10.13
C SER A 9 20.45 -1.83 -8.60
N VAL A 10 19.53 -1.15 -7.89
CA VAL A 10 19.47 -1.15 -6.42
C VAL A 10 19.11 -2.53 -5.89
N LEU A 11 18.11 -3.20 -6.47
CA LEU A 11 17.72 -4.57 -6.09
C LEU A 11 18.83 -5.58 -6.36
N THR A 12 19.51 -5.52 -7.51
CA THR A 12 20.62 -6.40 -7.84
C THR A 12 21.83 -6.15 -6.92
N ALA A 13 22.17 -4.89 -6.63
CA ALA A 13 23.22 -4.56 -5.67
C ALA A 13 22.87 -5.04 -4.25
N PHE A 14 21.61 -4.92 -3.83
CA PHE A 14 21.16 -5.37 -2.52
C PHE A 14 21.15 -6.90 -2.39
N LEU A 15 20.68 -7.59 -3.43
CA LEU A 15 20.69 -9.05 -3.51
C LEU A 15 22.12 -9.61 -3.51
N LEU A 16 23.05 -8.98 -4.23
CA LEU A 16 24.46 -9.39 -4.25
C LEU A 16 25.17 -9.12 -2.92
N VAL A 17 24.83 -8.05 -2.22
CA VAL A 17 25.40 -7.70 -0.91
C VAL A 17 24.82 -8.57 0.22
N SER A 18 23.56 -9.00 0.13
CA SER A 18 22.91 -9.81 1.17
C SER A 18 23.37 -11.28 1.22
N ILE A 19 24.05 -11.80 0.19
CA ILE A 19 24.50 -13.20 0.15
C ILE A 19 25.80 -13.41 0.95
N ARG A 20 26.51 -12.35 1.37
CA ARG A 20 27.79 -12.43 2.10
C ARG A 20 27.81 -11.58 3.37
N GLY A 21 26.94 -11.90 4.33
CA GLY A 21 26.90 -11.27 5.66
C GLY A 21 26.45 -9.81 5.63
N PHE A 22 25.49 -9.41 6.47
CA PHE A 22 24.99 -8.03 6.51
C PHE A 22 26.13 -7.03 6.80
N PRO A 23 26.65 -6.27 5.81
CA PRO A 23 27.67 -5.27 6.09
C PRO A 23 27.01 -4.10 6.82
N ARG A 24 27.76 -3.37 7.66
CA ARG A 24 27.24 -2.25 8.48
C ARG A 24 26.33 -1.25 7.73
N GLY A 25 26.52 -1.07 6.42
CA GLY A 25 25.64 -0.22 5.57
C GLY A 25 24.20 -0.72 5.44
N SER A 26 23.97 -2.03 5.49
CA SER A 26 22.61 -2.61 5.44
C SER A 26 21.81 -2.36 6.73
N ALA A 27 22.48 -2.27 7.88
CA ALA A 27 21.86 -1.92 9.14
C ALA A 27 21.42 -0.44 9.16
N LEU A 28 22.25 0.46 8.63
CA LEU A 28 21.90 1.89 8.52
C LEU A 28 20.70 2.09 7.57
N LEU A 29 20.72 1.47 6.39
CA LEU A 29 19.58 1.57 5.46
C LEU A 29 18.31 1.01 6.07
N GLY A 30 18.42 -0.11 6.80
CA GLY A 30 17.30 -0.68 7.53
C GLY A 30 16.75 0.29 8.56
N ALA A 31 17.61 0.87 9.41
CA ALA A 31 17.20 1.86 10.41
C ALA A 31 16.50 3.07 9.76
N VAL A 32 17.05 3.63 8.69
CA VAL A 32 16.45 4.74 7.94
C VAL A 32 15.07 4.35 7.37
N SER A 33 14.94 3.13 6.85
CA SER A 33 13.67 2.65 6.30
C SER A 33 12.61 2.44 7.39
N VAL A 34 12.99 1.93 8.56
CA VAL A 34 12.08 1.81 9.71
C VAL A 34 11.62 3.18 10.18
N VAL A 35 12.53 4.15 10.33
CA VAL A 35 12.16 5.52 10.72
C VAL A 35 11.25 6.16 9.69
N SER A 36 11.56 6.00 8.39
CA SER A 36 10.74 6.54 7.30
C SER A 36 9.33 5.93 7.31
N ALA A 37 9.23 4.61 7.44
CA ALA A 37 7.94 3.93 7.55
C ALA A 37 7.16 4.37 8.80
N ALA A 38 7.84 4.57 9.92
CA ALA A 38 7.21 5.07 11.14
C ALA A 38 6.62 6.48 10.94
N VAL A 39 7.30 7.37 10.22
CA VAL A 39 6.77 8.69 9.86
C VAL A 39 5.51 8.55 8.98
N PHE A 40 5.56 7.72 7.94
CA PHE A 40 4.38 7.51 7.09
C PHE A 40 3.20 6.91 7.85
N LEU A 41 3.44 5.97 8.78
CA LEU A 41 2.40 5.39 9.63
C LEU A 41 1.85 6.40 10.63
N ALA A 42 2.69 7.27 11.22
CA ALA A 42 2.25 8.32 12.14
C ALA A 42 1.31 9.31 11.46
N LEU A 43 1.56 9.63 10.19
CA LEU A 43 0.71 10.52 9.39
C LEU A 43 -0.70 9.97 9.16
N VAL A 44 -0.91 8.65 9.25
CA VAL A 44 -2.25 8.05 9.14
C VAL A 44 -3.22 8.62 10.17
N ALA A 45 -2.74 8.99 11.37
CA ALA A 45 -3.57 9.58 12.42
C ALA A 45 -4.22 10.92 12.00
N PHE A 46 -3.67 11.60 11.00
CA PHE A 46 -4.13 12.89 10.49
C PHE A 46 -4.90 12.76 9.18
N VAL A 47 -5.14 11.53 8.71
CA VAL A 47 -5.92 11.31 7.49
C VAL A 47 -7.37 11.69 7.75
N HIS A 48 -7.88 12.45 6.79
CA HIS A 48 -9.27 12.86 6.69
C HIS A 48 -9.83 12.43 5.32
N PRO A 49 -11.14 12.20 5.22
CA PRO A 49 -11.78 11.87 3.95
C PRO A 49 -11.52 12.99 2.93
N SER A 50 -11.30 12.62 1.67
CA SER A 50 -11.03 13.57 0.59
C SER A 50 -11.59 13.11 -0.75
N GLY A 51 -11.97 14.07 -1.60
CA GLY A 51 -12.50 13.80 -2.95
C GLY A 51 -13.66 12.79 -2.92
N ASP A 52 -13.52 11.73 -3.71
CA ASP A 52 -14.50 10.64 -3.88
C ASP A 52 -14.91 9.96 -2.56
N ASP A 53 -14.13 10.07 -1.48
CA ASP A 53 -14.48 9.51 -0.17
C ASP A 53 -15.82 10.09 0.35
N TYR A 54 -16.11 11.36 0.02
CA TYR A 54 -17.37 12.01 0.38
C TYR A 54 -18.54 11.51 -0.49
N ASP A 55 -18.30 11.22 -1.76
CA ASP A 55 -19.32 10.68 -2.67
C ASP A 55 -19.75 9.28 -2.23
N PHE A 56 -18.81 8.43 -1.81
CA PHE A 56 -19.11 7.14 -1.21
C PHE A 56 -19.96 7.29 0.06
N ALA A 57 -19.60 8.23 0.93
CA ALA A 57 -20.34 8.47 2.17
C ALA A 57 -21.76 8.99 1.91
N LEU A 58 -21.95 9.85 0.91
CA LEU A 58 -23.26 10.37 0.52
C LEU A 58 -24.13 9.28 -0.11
N ALA A 59 -23.56 8.49 -1.02
CA ALA A 59 -24.27 7.39 -1.67
C ALA A 59 -24.70 6.31 -0.66
N LEU A 60 -23.85 6.03 0.34
CA LEU A 60 -24.19 5.10 1.42
C LEU A 60 -25.39 5.54 2.25
N ARG A 61 -25.53 6.85 2.51
CA ARG A 61 -26.71 7.39 3.22
C ARG A 61 -28.01 7.19 2.44
N GLY A 62 -27.95 7.14 1.11
CA GLY A 62 -29.12 7.03 0.24
C GLY A 62 -29.69 5.61 0.06
N GLY A 63 -28.92 4.55 0.32
CA GLY A 63 -29.40 3.18 0.09
C GLY A 63 -28.50 2.03 0.55
N GLY A 64 -27.50 2.29 1.40
CA GLY A 64 -26.59 1.26 1.90
C GLY A 64 -25.60 0.71 0.85
N PRO A 65 -24.73 -0.24 1.23
CA PRO A 65 -23.60 -0.68 0.40
C PRO A 65 -23.98 -1.22 -0.98
N TRP A 66 -25.09 -1.96 -1.08
CA TRP A 66 -25.52 -2.54 -2.35
C TRP A 66 -26.07 -1.52 -3.34
N SER A 67 -26.70 -0.44 -2.84
CA SER A 67 -27.12 0.68 -3.67
C SER A 67 -25.91 1.36 -4.31
N VAL A 68 -24.86 1.58 -3.50
CA VAL A 68 -23.59 2.17 -3.97
C VAL A 68 -22.93 1.29 -5.02
N VAL A 69 -22.79 -0.01 -4.75
CA VAL A 69 -22.21 -0.95 -5.72
C VAL A 69 -23.02 -0.96 -7.02
N SER A 70 -24.36 -1.00 -6.94
CA SER A 70 -25.24 -0.97 -8.12
C SER A 70 -25.08 0.33 -8.91
N GLN A 71 -25.09 1.48 -8.24
CA GLN A 71 -24.88 2.79 -8.86
C GLN A 71 -23.57 2.84 -9.64
N PHE A 72 -22.46 2.47 -8.99
CA PHE A 72 -21.15 2.51 -9.65
C PHE A 72 -20.95 1.38 -10.67
N TYR A 73 -21.68 0.27 -10.55
CA TYR A 73 -21.73 -0.79 -11.57
C TYR A 73 -22.28 -0.25 -12.89
N HIS A 74 -23.38 0.51 -12.83
CA HIS A 74 -24.01 1.11 -14.00
C HIS A 74 -23.28 2.35 -14.54
N GLN A 75 -22.34 2.92 -13.79
CA GLN A 75 -21.55 4.10 -14.18
C GLN A 75 -20.16 3.76 -14.76
N TRP A 76 -19.87 2.48 -15.01
CA TRP A 76 -18.63 2.00 -15.64
C TRP A 76 -17.35 2.55 -14.99
N SER A 77 -17.16 2.30 -13.70
CA SER A 77 -15.89 2.64 -13.03
C SER A 77 -14.83 1.54 -13.12
N GLY A 78 -15.23 0.29 -13.40
CA GLY A 78 -14.36 -0.88 -13.42
C GLY A 78 -13.78 -1.29 -12.05
N ARG A 79 -14.10 -0.56 -10.97
CA ARG A 79 -13.52 -0.71 -9.62
C ARG A 79 -14.47 -1.41 -8.65
N PHE A 80 -15.25 -2.39 -9.11
CA PHE A 80 -16.38 -2.93 -8.36
C PHE A 80 -15.99 -3.56 -7.01
N SER A 81 -14.88 -4.30 -6.95
CA SER A 81 -14.37 -4.90 -5.71
C SER A 81 -13.94 -3.83 -4.70
N ALA A 82 -13.25 -2.79 -5.17
CA ALA A 82 -12.82 -1.68 -4.32
C ALA A 82 -14.02 -0.88 -3.80
N ILE A 83 -15.02 -0.66 -4.64
CA ILE A 83 -16.28 0.02 -4.25
C ILE A 83 -17.02 -0.78 -3.19
N LEU A 84 -17.10 -2.11 -3.35
CA LEU A 84 -17.72 -2.98 -2.35
C LEU A 84 -16.98 -2.90 -1.02
N VAL A 85 -15.65 -3.05 -1.03
CA VAL A 85 -14.83 -2.98 0.20
C VAL A 85 -14.96 -1.61 0.86
N THR A 86 -14.86 -0.53 0.09
CA THR A 86 -15.01 0.85 0.59
C THR A 86 -16.40 1.06 1.21
N SER A 87 -17.44 0.57 0.55
CA SER A 87 -18.83 0.69 1.01
C SER A 87 -19.08 -0.07 2.30
N VAL A 88 -18.55 -1.29 2.42
CA VAL A 88 -18.65 -2.10 3.64
C VAL A 88 -17.88 -1.45 4.78
N VAL A 89 -16.62 -1.09 4.58
CA VAL A 89 -15.78 -0.50 5.64
C VAL A 89 -16.39 0.81 6.17
N THR A 90 -16.88 1.66 5.26
CA THR A 90 -17.54 2.93 5.62
C THR A 90 -18.90 2.74 6.30
N SER A 91 -19.59 1.61 6.06
CA SER A 91 -20.85 1.30 6.74
C SER A 91 -20.67 0.83 8.19
N LEU A 92 -19.49 0.29 8.53
CA LEU A 92 -19.21 -0.29 9.85
C LEU A 92 -18.60 0.72 10.83
N HIS A 93 -17.96 1.78 10.34
CA HIS A 93 -17.24 2.74 11.15
C HIS A 93 -17.48 4.19 10.70
N PRO A 94 -17.30 5.19 11.58
CA PRO A 94 -17.23 6.57 11.15
C PRO A 94 -16.19 6.73 10.03
N LEU A 95 -16.51 7.51 9.00
CA LEU A 95 -15.70 7.61 7.78
C LEU A 95 -14.21 7.85 8.05
N ALA A 96 -13.87 8.71 9.02
CA ALA A 96 -12.48 8.96 9.41
C ALA A 96 -11.77 7.72 9.98
N TRP A 97 -12.47 6.89 10.75
CA TRP A 97 -11.92 5.63 11.28
C TRP A 97 -11.79 4.58 10.17
N ALA A 98 -12.79 4.48 9.30
CA ALA A 98 -12.78 3.64 8.11
C ALA A 98 -11.57 3.94 7.21
N CYS A 99 -11.30 5.21 6.93
CA CYS A 99 -10.11 5.61 6.15
C CYS A 99 -8.83 5.12 6.83
N ARG A 100 -8.64 5.40 8.12
CA ARG A 100 -7.40 5.05 8.84
C ARG A 100 -7.16 3.55 8.90
N SER A 101 -8.18 2.76 9.22
CA SER A 101 -8.05 1.31 9.35
C SER A 101 -7.82 0.64 7.99
N ALA A 102 -8.52 1.09 6.94
CA ALA A 102 -8.32 0.62 5.57
C ALA A 102 -6.89 0.88 5.09
N LEU A 103 -6.36 2.08 5.34
CA LEU A 103 -4.99 2.44 4.94
C LEU A 103 -3.94 1.56 5.63
N ILE A 104 -4.04 1.37 6.94
CA ILE A 104 -3.11 0.50 7.68
C ILE A 104 -3.19 -0.93 7.15
N ALA A 105 -4.41 -1.44 6.95
CA ALA A 105 -4.62 -2.80 6.46
C ALA A 105 -3.98 -2.99 5.07
N VAL A 106 -4.21 -2.07 4.13
CA VAL A 106 -3.63 -2.19 2.78
C VAL A 106 -2.12 -2.10 2.81
N VAL A 107 -1.53 -1.16 3.57
CA VAL A 107 -0.06 -1.05 3.69
C VAL A 107 0.55 -2.34 4.24
N VAL A 108 -0.09 -2.97 5.24
CA VAL A 108 0.39 -4.25 5.79
C VAL A 108 0.26 -5.39 4.78
N ILE A 109 -0.85 -5.46 4.05
CA ILE A 109 -1.08 -6.48 3.03
C ILE A 109 -0.07 -6.32 1.88
N GLU A 110 0.15 -5.10 1.41
CA GLU A 110 1.15 -4.80 0.37
C GLU A 110 2.57 -5.16 0.82
N ALA A 111 2.94 -4.82 2.06
CA ALA A 111 4.23 -5.21 2.62
C ALA A 111 4.41 -6.73 2.67
N ALA A 112 3.36 -7.45 3.09
CA ALA A 112 3.37 -8.90 3.16
C ALA A 112 3.44 -9.55 1.77
N ALA A 113 2.65 -9.06 0.81
CA ALA A 113 2.65 -9.51 -0.57
C ALA A 113 4.04 -9.30 -1.21
N LEU A 114 4.61 -8.10 -1.06
CA LEU A 114 5.93 -7.79 -1.60
C LEU A 114 7.03 -8.67 -0.98
N ALA A 115 7.00 -8.89 0.33
CA ALA A 115 7.92 -9.81 0.99
C ALA A 115 7.76 -11.25 0.48
N ALA A 116 6.54 -11.70 0.22
CA ALA A 116 6.28 -13.02 -0.37
C ALA A 116 6.84 -13.12 -1.79
N ILE A 117 6.63 -12.10 -2.63
CA ILE A 117 7.17 -12.02 -4.00
C ILE A 117 8.69 -12.08 -3.98
N ILE A 118 9.35 -11.27 -3.14
CA ILE A 118 10.82 -11.28 -3.03
C ILE A 118 11.33 -12.67 -2.66
N ARG A 119 10.67 -13.33 -1.69
CA ARG A 119 11.07 -14.68 -1.25
C ARG A 119 10.85 -15.74 -2.33
N VAL A 120 9.75 -15.65 -3.09
CA VAL A 120 9.48 -16.60 -4.19
C VAL A 120 10.43 -16.35 -5.35
N GLY A 121 10.59 -15.10 -5.78
CA GLY A 121 11.48 -14.69 -6.87
C GLY A 121 12.96 -14.98 -6.60
N SER A 122 13.37 -14.97 -5.33
CA SER A 122 14.73 -15.37 -4.94
C SER A 122 14.91 -16.89 -4.81
N ALA A 123 13.97 -17.72 -5.30
CA ALA A 123 13.93 -19.16 -5.09
C ALA A 123 14.09 -19.56 -3.61
N ARG A 124 13.56 -18.74 -2.69
CA ARG A 124 13.66 -18.90 -1.23
C ARG A 124 15.09 -18.90 -0.66
N SER A 125 16.07 -18.41 -1.43
CA SER A 125 17.45 -18.20 -0.94
C SER A 125 17.57 -17.15 0.15
N VAL A 126 16.62 -16.20 0.24
CA VAL A 126 16.55 -15.21 1.32
C VAL A 126 15.62 -15.66 2.45
N SER A 127 16.00 -15.36 3.68
CA SER A 127 15.16 -15.58 4.87
C SER A 127 13.91 -14.70 4.85
N ARG A 128 12.90 -15.05 5.68
CA ARG A 128 11.69 -14.22 5.82
C ARG A 128 12.00 -12.81 6.31
N ALA A 129 12.94 -12.68 7.26
CA ALA A 129 13.38 -11.39 7.79
C ALA A 129 14.07 -10.55 6.70
N GLN A 130 14.95 -11.15 5.89
CA GLN A 130 15.57 -10.46 4.75
C GLN A 130 14.53 -10.00 3.73
N ALA A 131 13.56 -10.85 3.39
CA ALA A 131 12.50 -10.48 2.45
C ALA A 131 11.64 -9.32 2.97
N ALA A 132 11.25 -9.36 4.26
CA ALA A 132 10.52 -8.26 4.89
C ALA A 132 11.34 -6.96 4.92
N TRP A 133 12.65 -7.06 5.19
CA TRP A 133 13.57 -5.93 5.12
C TRP A 133 13.60 -5.31 3.73
N VAL A 134 13.81 -6.11 2.70
CA VAL A 134 13.85 -5.63 1.32
C VAL A 134 12.50 -5.03 0.91
N ALA A 135 11.39 -5.66 1.28
CA ALA A 135 10.06 -5.13 1.03
C ALA A 135 9.88 -3.74 1.65
N LEU A 136 10.30 -3.55 2.91
CA LEU A 136 10.25 -2.27 3.59
C LEU A 136 11.07 -1.19 2.88
N VAL A 137 12.31 -1.51 2.48
CA VAL A 137 13.16 -0.58 1.73
C VAL A 137 12.49 -0.19 0.41
N VAL A 138 11.99 -1.17 -0.35
CA VAL A 138 11.31 -0.92 -1.63
C VAL A 138 10.08 -0.05 -1.43
N MET A 139 9.24 -0.32 -0.43
CA MET A 139 8.09 0.51 -0.12
C MET A 139 8.48 1.95 0.23
N CYS A 140 9.52 2.15 1.05
CA CYS A 140 10.01 3.49 1.39
C CYS A 140 10.53 4.25 0.16
N VAL A 141 11.25 3.56 -0.73
CA VAL A 141 11.73 4.17 -2.00
C VAL A 141 10.54 4.53 -2.90
N CYS A 142 9.56 3.65 -3.04
CA CYS A 142 8.36 3.92 -3.82
C CYS A 142 7.56 5.10 -3.26
N ALA A 143 7.35 5.14 -1.94
CA ALA A 143 6.69 6.25 -1.25
C ALA A 143 7.45 7.57 -1.44
N GLY A 144 8.77 7.58 -1.26
CA GLY A 144 9.60 8.77 -1.43
C GLY A 144 9.74 9.24 -2.88
N SER A 145 9.50 8.35 -3.86
CA SER A 145 9.53 8.67 -5.29
C SER A 145 8.15 9.06 -5.86
N MET A 146 7.10 8.98 -5.03
CA MET A 146 5.74 9.25 -5.46
C MET A 146 5.53 10.75 -5.67
N PRO A 147 4.92 11.20 -6.80
CA PRO A 147 4.65 12.62 -7.03
C PRO A 147 3.77 13.25 -5.95
N SER A 148 2.82 12.47 -5.41
CA SER A 148 1.93 12.87 -4.33
C SER A 148 1.72 11.68 -3.38
N THR A 149 2.38 11.72 -2.22
CA THR A 149 2.17 10.72 -1.15
C THR A 149 0.77 10.82 -0.55
N ALA A 150 0.18 12.02 -0.55
CA ALA A 150 -1.21 12.24 -0.15
C ALA A 150 -2.18 11.39 -0.97
N GLU A 151 -2.09 11.46 -2.30
CA GLU A 151 -3.00 10.74 -3.19
C GLU A 151 -2.73 9.23 -3.19
N GLY A 152 -1.47 8.80 -3.16
CA GLY A 152 -1.17 7.37 -3.28
C GLY A 152 -1.20 6.58 -1.97
N LEU A 153 -0.99 7.21 -0.81
CA LEU A 153 -0.94 6.51 0.49
C LEU A 153 -2.03 6.92 1.48
N TYR A 154 -2.68 8.07 1.28
CA TYR A 154 -3.60 8.62 2.26
C TYR A 154 -5.02 8.87 1.74
N TRP A 155 -5.23 8.76 0.44
CA TRP A 155 -6.56 8.81 -0.16
C TRP A 155 -7.19 7.42 -0.19
N MET A 156 -8.23 7.20 0.63
CA MET A 156 -8.83 5.88 0.83
C MET A 156 -9.32 5.27 -0.49
N SER A 157 -9.99 6.05 -1.33
CA SER A 157 -10.50 5.57 -2.62
C SER A 157 -9.38 5.11 -3.56
N ALA A 158 -8.21 5.75 -3.56
CA ALA A 158 -7.06 5.27 -4.31
C ALA A 158 -6.42 4.03 -3.70
N VAL A 159 -6.24 4.00 -2.37
CA VAL A 159 -5.58 2.86 -1.70
C VAL A 159 -6.42 1.58 -1.80
N LEU A 160 -7.74 1.66 -1.61
CA LEU A 160 -8.64 0.53 -1.81
C LEU A 160 -8.86 0.22 -3.29
N GLY A 161 -8.89 1.26 -4.14
CA GLY A 161 -9.08 1.16 -5.59
C GLY A 161 -7.95 0.45 -6.31
N TYR A 162 -6.72 0.84 -5.99
CA TYR A 162 -5.53 0.45 -6.73
C TYR A 162 -4.62 -0.44 -5.90
N GLY A 163 -4.34 -0.06 -4.63
CA GLY A 163 -3.42 -0.79 -3.76
C GLY A 163 -3.89 -2.21 -3.45
N LEU A 164 -5.16 -2.37 -3.07
CA LEU A 164 -5.74 -3.70 -2.86
C LEU A 164 -5.73 -4.55 -4.14
N GLY A 165 -5.99 -3.94 -5.29
CA GLY A 165 -5.94 -4.62 -6.58
C GLY A 165 -4.54 -5.18 -6.88
N PHE A 166 -3.49 -4.37 -6.64
CA PHE A 166 -2.11 -4.83 -6.77
C PHE A 166 -1.78 -5.94 -5.77
N ALA A 167 -2.21 -5.82 -4.53
CA ALA A 167 -1.87 -6.79 -3.50
C ALA A 167 -2.55 -8.16 -3.67
N VAL A 168 -3.72 -8.22 -4.34
CA VAL A 168 -4.50 -9.45 -4.56
C VAL A 168 -4.21 -10.10 -5.93
N LEU A 169 -3.81 -9.33 -6.93
CA LEU A 169 -3.46 -9.86 -8.26
C LEU A 169 -2.01 -10.36 -8.37
N LEU A 170 -1.17 -10.09 -7.37
CA LEU A 170 0.23 -10.55 -7.27
C LEU A 170 0.36 -11.80 -6.38
#